data_AF-A0A5P6VT84-F1
#
_entry.id   AF-A0A5P6VT84-F1
#
_cell.length_a   1.000
_cell.length_b   1.000
_cell.length_c   1.000
_cell.angle_alpha   90.00
_cell.angle_beta   90.00
_cell.angle_gamma   90.00
#
_symmetry.space_group_name_H-M   'P 1'
#
loop_
_entity.id
_entity.type
_entity.pdbx_description
1 polymer ?
#
loop_
_entity_poly.entity_id
_entity_poly.type
_entity_poly.pdbx_seq_one_letter_code
_entity_poly.pdbx_strand_id
1 'polypeptide(L)'
;MKNNKRRKRKNIISLTLIITALIMIIGFAAYIGYSKMSQTSESTTESANNSLQNTDFKLSDDLSGAIAVLAQSYNSFDSTSVEGEAWQDFFISHYLMNSHYSFNYLNELTAKNSNIIDEEEAEYMSYSLTGIKSDFNLSEPLNYDNAASFLSDAFLESYTAEVLDDGVLVHAVITTTQTTIQDDEPVISDISFNVDVKLVNNPSSCFDGYSISSLECNL
;
A
#
# COMPACT_ATOMS: atom_id res chain seq x y z
N MET A 1 -7.70 71.67 0.42
CA MET A 1 -8.16 70.65 -0.55
C MET A 1 -7.26 69.41 -0.53
N LYS A 2 -7.51 68.45 0.34
CA LYS A 2 -6.87 67.12 0.31
C LYS A 2 -7.91 66.12 0.80
N ASN A 3 -8.55 65.40 -0.12
CA ASN A 3 -9.21 64.10 0.09
C ASN A 3 -9.88 63.64 -1.21
N ASN A 4 -9.11 63.06 -2.14
CA ASN A 4 -9.72 62.31 -3.26
C ASN A 4 -8.89 61.13 -3.81
N LYS A 5 -7.75 60.78 -3.18
CA LYS A 5 -6.89 59.66 -3.64
C LYS A 5 -7.19 58.31 -2.97
N ARG A 6 -7.86 58.27 -1.80
CA ARG A 6 -8.19 57.00 -1.10
C ARG A 6 -9.36 56.23 -1.70
N ARG A 7 -10.27 56.89 -2.44
CA ARG A 7 -11.46 56.25 -3.02
C ARG A 7 -11.15 55.37 -4.24
N LYS A 8 -10.10 55.68 -5.01
CA LYS A 8 -9.75 54.92 -6.24
C LYS A 8 -9.05 53.58 -5.98
N ARG A 9 -8.29 53.42 -4.89
CA ARG A 9 -7.58 52.14 -4.59
C ARG A 9 -8.52 51.02 -4.13
N LYS A 10 -9.62 51.34 -3.43
CA LYS A 10 -10.60 50.34 -2.99
C LYS A 10 -11.36 49.70 -4.15
N ASN A 11 -11.64 50.47 -5.20
CA ASN A 11 -12.38 49.98 -6.37
C ASN A 11 -11.54 49.02 -7.24
N ILE A 12 -10.21 49.18 -7.26
CA ILE A 12 -9.32 48.31 -8.07
C ILE A 12 -9.16 46.95 -7.39
N ILE A 13 -8.95 46.92 -6.06
CA ILE A 13 -8.80 45.67 -5.30
C ILE A 13 -10.10 44.85 -5.35
N SER A 14 -11.25 45.51 -5.29
CA SER A 14 -12.56 44.88 -5.42
C SER A 14 -12.79 44.28 -6.81
N LEU A 15 -12.31 44.94 -7.87
CA LEU A 15 -12.51 44.47 -9.25
C LEU A 15 -11.67 43.23 -9.54
N THR A 16 -10.42 43.19 -9.05
CA THR A 16 -9.55 42.00 -9.18
C THR A 16 -10.13 40.76 -8.49
N LEU A 17 -10.73 40.93 -7.30
CA LEU A 17 -11.36 39.81 -6.57
C LEU A 17 -12.61 39.26 -7.28
N ILE A 18 -13.39 40.13 -7.92
CA ILE A 18 -14.59 39.73 -8.68
C ILE A 18 -14.17 38.94 -9.94
N ILE A 19 -13.11 39.37 -10.63
CA ILE A 19 -12.61 38.68 -11.83
C ILE A 19 -12.09 37.28 -11.48
N THR A 20 -11.34 37.13 -10.39
CA THR A 20 -10.85 35.81 -9.96
C THR A 20 -11.98 34.86 -9.56
N ALA A 21 -13.04 35.38 -8.92
CA ALA A 21 -14.20 34.57 -8.58
C ALA A 21 -14.97 34.09 -9.82
N LEU A 22 -15.11 34.94 -10.84
CA LEU A 22 -15.77 34.57 -12.10
C LEU A 22 -15.01 33.49 -12.87
N ILE A 23 -13.68 33.53 -12.89
CA ILE A 23 -12.85 32.49 -13.54
C ILE A 23 -13.04 31.14 -12.85
N MET A 24 -13.06 31.10 -11.51
CA MET A 24 -13.30 29.85 -10.78
C MET A 24 -14.70 29.28 -11.03
N ILE A 25 -15.74 30.12 -11.11
CA ILE A 25 -17.11 29.66 -11.38
C ILE A 25 -17.24 29.07 -12.79
N ILE A 26 -16.60 29.70 -13.80
CA ILE A 26 -16.63 29.20 -15.18
C ILE A 26 -15.88 27.85 -15.29
N GLY A 27 -14.73 27.73 -14.63
CA GLY A 27 -13.97 26.46 -14.58
C GLY A 27 -14.77 25.32 -13.94
N PHE A 28 -15.49 25.62 -12.84
CA PHE A 28 -16.32 24.63 -12.14
C PHE A 28 -17.52 24.19 -12.98
N ALA A 29 -18.17 25.11 -13.70
CA ALA A 29 -19.27 24.79 -14.61
C ALA A 29 -18.81 23.94 -15.81
N ALA A 30 -17.62 24.21 -16.36
CA ALA A 30 -17.03 23.40 -17.43
C ALA A 30 -16.68 21.98 -16.96
N TYR A 31 -16.17 21.84 -15.73
CA TYR A 31 -15.86 20.53 -15.13
C TYR A 31 -17.12 19.67 -14.94
N ILE A 32 -18.21 20.24 -14.42
CA ILE A 32 -19.49 19.53 -14.25
C ILE A 32 -20.12 19.18 -15.61
N GLY A 33 -19.97 20.04 -16.62
CA GLY A 33 -20.42 19.76 -17.99
C GLY A 33 -19.65 18.58 -18.62
N TYR A 34 -18.34 18.52 -18.40
CA TYR A 34 -17.49 17.43 -18.87
C TYR A 34 -17.83 16.10 -18.19
N SER A 35 -18.02 16.09 -16.86
CA SER A 35 -18.34 14.85 -16.13
C SER A 35 -19.72 14.27 -16.48
N LYS A 36 -20.71 15.12 -16.81
CA LYS A 36 -22.02 14.66 -17.29
C LYS A 36 -22.00 14.10 -18.71
N MET A 37 -21.13 14.61 -19.59
CA MET A 37 -21.07 14.16 -20.98
C MET A 37 -20.35 12.80 -21.12
N SER A 38 -19.45 12.46 -20.20
CA SER A 38 -18.79 11.15 -20.15
C SER A 38 -19.68 10.01 -19.63
N GLN A 39 -20.87 10.28 -19.09
CA GLN A 39 -21.77 9.25 -18.53
C GLN A 39 -22.98 8.90 -19.42
N THR A 40 -23.10 9.43 -20.64
CA THR A 40 -24.30 9.23 -21.49
C THR A 40 -24.04 8.50 -22.83
N SER A 41 -22.95 7.75 -22.95
CA SER A 41 -22.71 6.79 -24.04
C SER A 41 -22.08 5.57 -23.34
N GLU A 42 -22.58 4.33 -23.32
CA GLU A 42 -23.48 3.57 -24.16
C GLU A 42 -24.18 2.50 -23.29
N SER A 43 -25.44 2.19 -23.62
CA SER A 43 -26.11 0.96 -23.22
C SER A 43 -26.61 0.30 -24.51
N THR A 44 -26.18 -0.94 -24.79
CA THR A 44 -27.02 -2.14 -25.02
C THR A 44 -26.28 -3.20 -25.88
N THR A 45 -26.11 -4.39 -25.28
CA THR A 45 -26.03 -5.78 -25.81
C THR A 45 -24.83 -6.36 -26.61
N GLU A 46 -24.27 -7.38 -25.96
CA GLU A 46 -23.95 -8.76 -26.41
C GLU A 46 -22.60 -9.15 -27.05
N SER A 47 -21.98 -10.12 -26.35
CA SER A 47 -21.17 -11.27 -26.79
C SER A 47 -19.69 -11.08 -27.16
N ALA A 48 -18.87 -11.58 -26.21
CA ALA A 48 -17.68 -12.41 -26.42
C ALA A 48 -16.69 -12.02 -27.53
N ASN A 49 -15.59 -11.36 -27.14
CA ASN A 49 -14.26 -11.95 -27.13
C ASN A 49 -13.21 -10.94 -26.66
N ASN A 50 -12.31 -11.44 -25.81
CA ASN A 50 -11.10 -10.80 -25.32
C ASN A 50 -10.41 -9.85 -26.31
N SER A 51 -10.11 -8.64 -25.84
CA SER A 51 -8.85 -7.99 -26.21
C SER A 51 -8.34 -7.14 -25.05
N LEU A 52 -7.34 -7.71 -24.35
CA LEU A 52 -6.30 -7.05 -23.56
C LEU A 52 -6.65 -5.63 -23.04
N GLN A 53 -7.14 -5.55 -21.81
CA GLN A 53 -6.72 -4.44 -20.98
C GLN A 53 -5.29 -4.74 -20.53
N ASN A 54 -4.32 -4.22 -21.28
CA ASN A 54 -2.96 -4.10 -20.79
C ASN A 54 -2.95 -2.96 -19.76
N THR A 55 -3.38 -3.27 -18.54
CA THR A 55 -3.22 -2.43 -17.36
C THR A 55 -1.88 -2.81 -16.75
N ASP A 56 -0.91 -1.91 -16.88
CA ASP A 56 0.50 -2.10 -16.53
C ASP A 56 0.71 -2.11 -14.98
N PHE A 57 -0.13 -2.86 -14.24
CA PHE A 57 0.10 -3.13 -12.84
C PHE A 57 1.42 -3.87 -12.71
N LYS A 58 2.29 -3.33 -11.85
CA LYS A 58 3.58 -3.92 -11.53
C LYS A 58 3.72 -3.94 -10.01
N LEU A 59 3.93 -5.14 -9.50
CA LEU A 59 4.29 -5.37 -8.13
C LEU A 59 5.74 -4.92 -7.92
N SER A 60 6.02 -4.00 -6.99
CA SER A 60 7.41 -3.70 -6.61
C SER A 60 8.00 -4.82 -5.77
N ASP A 61 9.32 -4.76 -5.57
CA ASP A 61 10.02 -5.66 -4.67
C ASP A 61 9.53 -5.54 -3.22
N ASP A 62 9.18 -4.31 -2.77
CA ASP A 62 8.69 -4.06 -1.41
C ASP A 62 7.35 -4.75 -1.17
N LEU A 63 6.38 -4.56 -2.07
CA LEU A 63 5.06 -5.19 -1.93
C LEU A 63 5.12 -6.70 -2.21
N SER A 64 5.99 -7.15 -3.13
CA SER A 64 6.22 -8.58 -3.37
C SER A 64 6.77 -9.30 -2.14
N GLY A 65 7.78 -8.70 -1.48
CA GLY A 65 8.37 -9.24 -0.26
C GLY A 65 7.37 -9.23 0.90
N ALA A 66 6.58 -8.15 1.05
CA ALA A 66 5.54 -8.08 2.06
C ALA A 66 4.49 -9.20 1.89
N ILE A 67 4.04 -9.47 0.66
CA ILE A 67 3.13 -10.57 0.35
C ILE A 67 3.76 -11.92 0.72
N ALA A 68 5.02 -12.14 0.37
CA ALA A 68 5.71 -13.40 0.66
C ALA A 68 5.83 -13.65 2.17
N VAL A 69 6.19 -12.63 2.95
CA VAL A 69 6.25 -12.71 4.42
C VAL A 69 4.87 -13.03 5.02
N LEU A 70 3.81 -12.38 4.53
CA LEU A 70 2.45 -12.66 5.00
C LEU A 70 2.00 -14.08 4.68
N ALA A 71 2.22 -14.53 3.44
CA ALA A 71 1.84 -15.85 2.94
C ALA A 71 2.59 -17.00 3.64
N GLN A 72 3.85 -16.78 4.01
CA GLN A 72 4.63 -17.72 4.79
C GLN A 72 4.08 -17.89 6.21
N SER A 73 3.46 -16.83 6.74
CA SER A 73 3.00 -16.78 8.13
C SER A 73 1.54 -17.19 8.31
N TYR A 74 0.73 -17.05 7.25
CA TYR A 74 -0.71 -17.31 7.26
C TYR A 74 -1.13 -18.13 6.05
N ASN A 75 -1.95 -19.17 6.27
CA ASN A 75 -2.67 -19.83 5.18
C ASN A 75 -3.78 -18.94 4.60
N SER A 76 -4.33 -18.05 5.43
CA SER A 76 -5.40 -17.12 5.06
C SER A 76 -5.29 -15.87 5.93
N PHE A 77 -5.48 -14.69 5.36
CA PHE A 77 -5.47 -13.40 6.05
C PHE A 77 -6.63 -12.54 5.58
N ASP A 78 -7.24 -11.82 6.52
CA ASP A 78 -8.26 -10.80 6.28
C ASP A 78 -7.86 -9.54 7.07
N SER A 79 -7.79 -8.38 6.41
CA SER A 79 -7.35 -7.17 7.07
C SER A 79 -8.25 -6.75 8.24
N THR A 80 -9.50 -7.20 8.28
CA THR A 80 -10.40 -6.95 9.42
C THR A 80 -9.96 -7.64 10.72
N SER A 81 -9.02 -8.60 10.67
CA SER A 81 -8.42 -9.20 11.88
C SER A 81 -7.18 -8.45 12.40
N VAL A 82 -6.85 -7.30 11.82
CA VAL A 82 -5.70 -6.47 12.20
C VAL A 82 -6.03 -5.66 13.45
N GLU A 83 -5.88 -6.28 14.61
CA GLU A 83 -6.09 -5.64 15.90
C GLU A 83 -5.31 -6.31 17.04
N GLY A 84 -5.00 -5.51 18.06
CA GLY A 84 -4.51 -5.99 19.35
C GLY A 84 -3.05 -6.48 19.37
N GLU A 85 -2.66 -6.98 20.53
CA GLU A 85 -1.28 -7.39 20.86
C GLU A 85 -0.75 -8.47 19.91
N ALA A 86 -1.59 -9.43 19.51
CA ALA A 86 -1.18 -10.51 18.61
C ALA A 86 -0.74 -9.99 17.23
N TRP A 87 -1.49 -9.02 16.66
CA TRP A 87 -1.11 -8.40 15.40
C TRP A 87 0.14 -7.53 15.55
N GLN A 88 0.22 -6.74 16.62
CA GLN A 88 1.40 -5.93 16.92
C GLN A 88 2.67 -6.80 16.99
N ASP A 89 2.65 -7.86 17.80
CA ASP A 89 3.79 -8.77 17.98
C ASP A 89 4.20 -9.42 16.65
N PHE A 90 3.20 -9.85 15.88
CA PHE A 90 3.41 -10.41 14.55
C PHE A 90 4.08 -9.38 13.62
N PHE A 91 3.49 -8.21 13.46
CA PHE A 91 3.97 -7.18 12.55
C PHE A 91 5.39 -6.72 12.92
N ILE A 92 5.65 -6.50 14.21
CA ILE A 92 6.98 -6.12 14.69
C ILE A 92 8.00 -7.20 14.35
N SER A 93 7.74 -8.45 14.73
CA SER A 93 8.72 -9.53 14.54
C SER A 93 8.99 -9.88 13.07
N HIS A 94 7.97 -9.79 12.20
CA HIS A 94 8.07 -10.25 10.82
C HIS A 94 8.44 -9.14 9.82
N TYR A 95 8.08 -7.88 10.10
CA TYR A 95 8.29 -6.75 9.18
C TYR A 95 9.27 -5.70 9.70
N LEU A 96 9.23 -5.37 10.99
CA LEU A 96 10.05 -4.28 11.54
C LEU A 96 11.38 -4.76 12.13
N MET A 97 11.42 -5.98 12.68
CA MET A 97 12.54 -6.55 13.41
C MET A 97 13.08 -7.83 12.76
N ASN A 98 12.80 -8.01 11.46
CA ASN A 98 13.24 -9.16 10.68
C ASN A 98 14.52 -8.81 9.91
N SER A 99 15.62 -9.52 10.18
CA SER A 99 16.90 -9.25 9.49
C SER A 99 16.97 -9.80 8.05
N HIS A 100 16.01 -10.64 7.64
CA HIS A 100 15.94 -11.23 6.30
C HIS A 100 15.04 -10.45 5.34
N TYR A 101 14.28 -9.48 5.85
CA TYR A 101 13.35 -8.70 5.06
C TYR A 101 13.38 -7.25 5.49
N SER A 102 13.49 -6.35 4.51
CA SER A 102 13.24 -4.92 4.72
C SER A 102 12.63 -4.32 3.45
N PHE A 103 12.09 -3.11 3.59
CA PHE A 103 11.49 -2.35 2.50
C PHE A 103 11.99 -0.92 2.52
N ASN A 104 11.84 -0.21 1.39
CA ASN A 104 12.49 1.10 1.20
C ASN A 104 12.16 2.11 2.31
N TYR A 105 10.89 2.21 2.72
CA TYR A 105 10.51 3.16 3.77
C TYR A 105 11.20 2.85 5.10
N LEU A 106 11.22 1.60 5.53
CA LEU A 106 11.92 1.17 6.75
C LEU A 106 13.43 1.47 6.68
N ASN A 107 14.06 1.17 5.53
CA ASN A 107 15.47 1.44 5.31
C ASN A 107 15.79 2.94 5.37
N GLU A 108 14.94 3.77 4.78
CA GLU A 108 15.11 5.22 4.82
C GLU A 108 14.89 5.79 6.22
N LEU A 109 13.87 5.30 6.94
CA LEU A 109 13.54 5.71 8.29
C LEU A 109 14.69 5.41 9.25
N THR A 110 15.17 4.17 9.25
CA THR A 110 16.27 3.71 10.12
C THR A 110 17.58 4.44 9.82
N ALA A 111 17.89 4.70 8.55
CA ALA A 111 19.04 5.50 8.15
C ALA A 111 18.97 6.96 8.63
N LYS A 112 17.77 7.55 8.70
CA LYS A 112 17.57 8.95 9.17
C LYS A 112 17.49 9.06 10.69
N ASN A 113 16.95 8.05 11.36
CA ASN A 113 16.57 8.09 12.78
C ASN A 113 17.45 7.22 13.69
N SER A 114 18.70 6.96 13.32
CA SER A 114 19.64 6.16 14.12
C SER A 114 19.07 4.78 14.50
N ASN A 115 18.46 4.10 13.54
CA ASN A 115 17.81 2.80 13.69
C ASN A 115 16.60 2.76 14.64
N ILE A 116 16.10 3.91 15.10
CA ILE A 116 14.94 3.97 15.99
C ILE A 116 13.64 4.06 15.20
N ILE A 117 12.68 3.21 15.58
CA ILE A 117 11.31 3.18 15.06
C ILE A 117 10.39 3.41 16.26
N ASP A 118 9.63 4.50 16.23
CA ASP A 118 8.64 4.79 17.28
C ASP A 118 7.26 4.19 16.94
N GLU A 119 6.31 4.41 17.84
CA GLU A 119 4.95 3.87 17.74
C GLU A 119 4.23 4.43 16.50
N GLU A 120 4.32 5.73 16.22
CA GLU A 120 3.64 6.37 15.08
C GLU A 120 4.14 5.79 13.75
N GLU A 121 5.45 5.59 13.61
CA GLU A 121 6.04 4.98 12.43
C GLU A 121 5.66 3.50 12.28
N ALA A 122 5.65 2.75 13.37
CA ALA A 122 5.23 1.35 13.37
C ALA A 122 3.76 1.20 12.94
N GLU A 123 2.87 2.01 13.50
CA GLU A 123 1.46 2.06 13.16
C GLU A 123 1.23 2.50 11.70
N TYR A 124 1.97 3.50 11.22
CA TYR A 124 1.90 3.93 9.82
C TYR A 124 2.30 2.83 8.85
N MET A 125 3.39 2.10 9.12
CA MET A 125 3.81 0.98 8.28
C MET A 125 2.79 -0.17 8.33
N SER A 126 2.18 -0.42 9.49
CA SER A 126 1.13 -1.42 9.64
C SER A 126 -0.16 -1.05 8.88
N TYR A 127 -0.57 0.22 8.98
CA TYR A 127 -1.68 0.78 8.20
C TYR A 127 -1.38 0.76 6.70
N SER A 128 -0.16 1.06 6.29
CA SER A 128 0.25 1.00 4.88
C SER A 128 0.08 -0.41 4.34
N LEU A 129 0.51 -1.42 5.09
CA LEU A 129 0.38 -2.82 4.69
C LEU A 129 -1.08 -3.27 4.58
N THR A 130 -1.95 -2.87 5.52
CA THR A 130 -3.27 -3.53 5.71
C THR A 130 -4.48 -2.64 5.40
N GLY A 131 -4.29 -1.33 5.33
CA GLY A 131 -5.35 -0.33 5.22
C GLY A 131 -6.15 -0.11 6.51
N ILE A 132 -5.80 -0.82 7.59
CA ILE A 132 -6.50 -0.77 8.87
C ILE A 132 -5.61 -0.09 9.90
N LYS A 133 -6.21 0.82 10.67
CA LYS A 133 -5.52 1.47 11.78
C LYS A 133 -5.53 0.51 12.97
N SER A 134 -4.34 0.24 13.50
CA SER A 134 -4.14 -0.48 14.75
C SER A 134 -3.36 0.44 15.67
N ASP A 135 -3.80 0.53 16.93
CA ASP A 135 -3.05 1.23 17.97
C ASP A 135 -2.00 0.26 18.53
N PHE A 136 -0.74 0.66 18.48
CA PHE A 136 0.36 -0.09 19.08
C PHE A 136 0.58 0.43 20.51
N ASN A 137 1.15 -0.41 21.36
CA ASN A 137 1.53 -0.05 22.72
C ASN A 137 2.95 -0.55 22.97
N LEU A 138 3.92 0.27 22.57
CA LEU A 138 5.32 -0.06 22.72
C LEU A 138 5.82 0.36 24.11
N SER A 139 6.45 -0.56 24.85
CA SER A 139 7.08 -0.21 26.13
C SER A 139 8.27 0.74 25.96
N GLU A 140 8.95 0.64 24.81
CA GLU A 140 10.04 1.48 24.36
C GLU A 140 10.10 1.48 22.82
N PRO A 141 10.66 2.52 22.17
CA PRO A 141 10.88 2.51 20.74
C PRO A 141 11.72 1.30 20.31
N LEU A 142 11.42 0.77 19.12
CA LEU A 142 12.18 -0.34 18.55
C LEU A 142 13.54 0.16 18.07
N ASN A 143 14.56 -0.67 18.20
CA ASN A 143 15.89 -0.41 17.65
C ASN A 143 16.23 -1.50 16.64
N TYR A 144 16.28 -1.12 15.36
CA TYR A 144 16.53 -2.02 14.24
C TYR A 144 17.91 -2.73 14.31
N ASP A 145 18.88 -2.21 15.07
CA ASP A 145 20.14 -2.92 15.32
C ASP A 145 19.93 -4.26 16.08
N ASN A 146 18.76 -4.43 16.73
CA ASN A 146 18.36 -5.65 17.41
C ASN A 146 17.53 -6.59 16.52
N ALA A 147 17.37 -6.30 15.22
CA ALA A 147 16.63 -7.17 14.30
C ALA A 147 17.24 -8.58 14.27
N ALA A 148 16.37 -9.59 14.17
CA ALA A 148 16.74 -10.99 14.23
C ALA A 148 16.15 -11.79 13.07
N SER A 149 16.75 -12.94 12.80
CA SER A 149 16.25 -13.91 11.83
C SER A 149 15.20 -14.78 12.51
N PHE A 150 13.92 -14.54 12.19
CA PHE A 150 12.81 -15.30 12.75
C PHE A 150 12.18 -16.29 11.75
N LEU A 151 12.47 -16.15 10.45
CA LEU A 151 11.79 -16.89 9.38
C LEU A 151 12.78 -17.51 8.40
N SER A 152 12.31 -18.53 7.68
CA SER A 152 12.95 -18.97 6.43
C SER A 152 12.82 -17.88 5.38
N ASP A 153 13.69 -17.89 4.37
CA ASP A 153 13.53 -16.97 3.24
C ASP A 153 12.26 -17.32 2.46
N ALA A 154 11.46 -16.30 2.14
CA ALA A 154 10.26 -16.40 1.33
C ALA A 154 10.30 -15.32 0.25
N PHE A 155 9.94 -15.69 -0.98
CA PHE A 155 9.90 -14.75 -2.10
C PHE A 155 8.79 -15.08 -3.07
N LEU A 156 8.31 -14.05 -3.76
CA LEU A 156 7.36 -14.19 -4.85
C LEU A 156 8.13 -14.52 -6.13
N GLU A 157 7.88 -15.71 -6.67
CA GLU A 157 8.58 -16.23 -7.85
C GLU A 157 7.97 -15.73 -9.16
N SER A 158 6.64 -15.70 -9.23
CA SER A 158 5.91 -15.20 -10.38
C SER A 158 4.51 -14.75 -9.97
N TYR A 159 3.88 -13.92 -10.79
CA TYR A 159 2.49 -13.54 -10.61
C TYR A 159 1.78 -13.22 -11.93
N THR A 160 0.46 -13.28 -11.88
CA THR A 160 -0.44 -12.58 -12.78
C THR A 160 -1.35 -11.66 -11.98
N ALA A 161 -1.98 -10.68 -12.63
CA ALA A 161 -2.80 -9.70 -11.95
C ALA A 161 -4.06 -9.37 -12.76
N GLU A 162 -5.17 -9.19 -12.04
CA GLU A 162 -6.45 -8.74 -12.56
C GLU A 162 -6.81 -7.41 -11.90
N VAL A 163 -7.02 -6.36 -12.72
CA VAL A 163 -7.44 -5.05 -12.18
C VAL A 163 -8.92 -5.09 -11.83
N LEU A 164 -9.23 -4.60 -10.62
CA LEU A 164 -10.55 -4.46 -10.06
C LEU A 164 -10.91 -2.97 -9.92
N ASP A 165 -12.18 -2.67 -9.66
CA ASP A 165 -12.63 -1.28 -9.45
C ASP A 165 -11.98 -0.63 -8.21
N ASP A 166 -11.69 -1.41 -7.17
CA ASP A 166 -11.15 -0.97 -5.88
C ASP A 166 -9.67 -1.32 -5.67
N GLY A 167 -9.02 -1.96 -6.64
CA GLY A 167 -7.61 -2.37 -6.55
C GLY A 167 -7.24 -3.46 -7.54
N VAL A 168 -6.57 -4.52 -7.08
CA VAL A 168 -5.99 -5.57 -7.93
C VAL A 168 -6.10 -6.93 -7.23
N LEU A 169 -6.46 -7.97 -7.97
CA LEU A 169 -6.29 -9.36 -7.54
C LEU A 169 -4.99 -9.90 -8.11
N VAL A 170 -4.07 -10.33 -7.25
CA VAL A 170 -2.78 -10.92 -7.63
C VAL A 170 -2.84 -12.42 -7.43
N HIS A 171 -2.55 -13.19 -8.48
CA HIS A 171 -2.34 -14.63 -8.41
C HIS A 171 -0.84 -14.89 -8.42
N ALA A 172 -0.26 -15.16 -7.26
CA ALA A 172 1.17 -15.30 -7.04
C ALA A 172 1.58 -16.76 -6.81
N VAL A 173 2.83 -17.07 -7.14
CA VAL A 173 3.54 -18.27 -6.68
C VAL A 173 4.56 -17.81 -5.64
N ILE A 174 4.40 -18.26 -4.40
CA ILE A 174 5.34 -17.99 -3.32
C ILE A 174 6.22 -19.23 -3.13
N THR A 175 7.52 -19.01 -3.04
CA THR A 175 8.51 -20.04 -2.76
C THR A 175 9.16 -19.76 -1.42
N THR A 176 9.22 -20.79 -0.57
CA THR A 176 9.88 -20.75 0.73
C THR A 176 11.06 -21.71 0.74
N THR A 177 12.20 -21.26 1.23
CA THR A 177 13.41 -22.07 1.34
C THR A 177 13.53 -22.63 2.75
N GLN A 178 13.42 -23.96 2.87
CA GLN A 178 13.51 -24.64 4.16
C GLN A 178 14.84 -25.40 4.27
N THR A 179 15.46 -25.31 5.44
CA THR A 179 16.59 -26.17 5.80
C THR A 179 16.09 -27.26 6.75
N THR A 180 16.19 -28.51 6.31
CA THR A 180 15.88 -29.69 7.12
C THR A 180 17.16 -30.46 7.40
N ILE A 181 17.17 -31.30 8.44
CA ILE A 181 18.29 -32.22 8.70
C ILE A 181 17.88 -33.60 8.18
N GLN A 182 18.67 -34.15 7.25
CA GLN A 182 18.52 -35.50 6.73
C GLN A 182 19.86 -36.22 6.87
N ASP A 183 19.86 -37.36 7.57
CA ASP A 183 21.08 -38.15 7.82
C ASP A 183 22.25 -37.33 8.41
N ASP A 184 21.96 -36.50 9.41
CA ASP A 184 22.90 -35.57 10.08
C ASP A 184 23.48 -34.44 9.18
N GLU A 185 22.97 -34.28 7.96
CA GLU A 185 23.39 -33.24 7.02
C GLU A 185 22.25 -32.22 6.76
N PRO A 186 22.57 -30.93 6.59
CA PRO A 186 21.58 -29.92 6.21
C PRO A 186 21.17 -30.10 4.74
N VAL A 187 19.87 -30.26 4.51
CA VAL A 187 19.26 -30.31 3.18
C VAL A 187 18.37 -29.09 3.00
N ILE A 188 18.68 -28.31 1.96
CA ILE A 188 17.90 -27.14 1.54
C ILE A 188 16.88 -27.60 0.51
N SER A 189 15.62 -27.29 0.74
CA SER A 189 14.52 -27.57 -0.18
C SER A 189 13.63 -26.36 -0.34
N ASP A 190 13.22 -26.10 -1.58
CA ASP A 190 12.25 -25.08 -1.91
C ASP A 190 10.84 -25.70 -1.95
N ILE A 191 9.89 -25.02 -1.32
CA ILE A 191 8.47 -25.38 -1.36
C ILE A 191 7.71 -24.20 -1.93
N SER A 192 7.04 -24.44 -3.05
CA SER A 192 6.23 -23.44 -3.75
C SER A 192 4.74 -23.72 -3.58
N PHE A 193 3.95 -22.66 -3.41
CA PHE A 193 2.50 -22.74 -3.33
C PHE A 193 1.86 -21.51 -3.98
N ASN A 194 0.63 -21.67 -4.45
CA ASN A 194 -0.13 -20.59 -5.09
C ASN A 194 -0.81 -19.75 -4.02
N VAL A 195 -0.92 -18.44 -4.25
CA VAL A 195 -1.54 -17.50 -3.32
C VAL A 195 -2.37 -16.49 -4.11
N ASP A 196 -3.61 -16.27 -3.67
CA ASP A 196 -4.45 -15.20 -4.18
C ASP A 196 -4.44 -14.04 -3.19
N VAL A 197 -4.10 -12.84 -3.66
CA VAL A 197 -3.97 -11.64 -2.83
C VAL A 197 -4.87 -10.54 -3.37
N LYS A 198 -5.81 -10.06 -2.55
CA LYS A 198 -6.59 -8.86 -2.88
C LYS A 198 -5.87 -7.63 -2.35
N LEU A 199 -5.42 -6.79 -3.28
CA LEU A 199 -4.90 -5.47 -3.02
C LEU A 199 -6.00 -4.43 -3.20
N VAL A 200 -6.06 -3.45 -2.30
CA VAL A 200 -6.95 -2.29 -2.40
C VAL A 200 -6.14 -1.01 -2.49
N ASN A 201 -6.65 -0.01 -3.22
CA ASN A 201 -5.99 1.28 -3.36
C ASN A 201 -5.83 1.98 -2.01
N ASN A 202 -4.60 2.31 -1.62
CA ASN A 202 -4.25 3.13 -0.46
C ASN A 202 -3.13 4.11 -0.86
N PRO A 203 -3.46 5.29 -1.43
CA PRO A 203 -2.46 6.23 -1.96
C PRO A 203 -1.42 6.73 -0.94
N SER A 204 -1.68 6.56 0.35
CA SER A 204 -0.78 6.94 1.43
C SER A 204 0.14 5.78 1.87
N SER A 205 -0.03 4.59 1.31
CA SER A 205 0.75 3.41 1.68
C SER A 205 2.21 3.53 1.24
N CYS A 206 3.13 3.12 2.13
CA CYS A 206 4.53 2.89 1.77
C CYS A 206 4.78 1.63 0.90
N PHE A 207 3.74 0.87 0.55
CA PHE A 207 3.78 -0.29 -0.34
C PHE A 207 3.04 -0.01 -1.65
N ASP A 208 3.66 0.76 -2.55
CA ASP A 208 3.17 1.09 -3.90
C ASP A 208 1.78 1.75 -3.98
N GLY A 209 1.31 2.36 -2.89
CA GLY A 209 -0.04 2.91 -2.87
C GLY A 209 -1.13 1.84 -2.78
N TYR A 210 -0.81 0.63 -2.34
CA TYR A 210 -1.76 -0.44 -2.08
C TYR A 210 -1.69 -0.94 -0.63
N SER A 211 -2.77 -1.58 -0.19
CA SER A 211 -2.82 -2.37 1.03
C SER A 211 -3.37 -3.76 0.74
N ILE A 212 -2.88 -4.76 1.45
CA ILE A 212 -3.37 -6.13 1.41
C ILE A 212 -4.67 -6.20 2.20
N SER A 213 -5.78 -6.39 1.49
CA SER A 213 -7.10 -6.59 2.09
C SER A 213 -7.34 -8.04 2.48
N SER A 214 -6.85 -8.98 1.67
CA SER A 214 -6.96 -10.41 1.96
C SER A 214 -5.89 -11.21 1.25
N LEU A 215 -5.59 -12.39 1.78
CA LEU A 215 -4.66 -13.37 1.20
C LEU A 215 -5.19 -14.78 1.46
N GLU A 216 -5.13 -15.66 0.48
CA GLU A 216 -5.48 -17.08 0.62
C GLU A 216 -4.42 -17.97 -0.07
N CYS A 217 -3.86 -18.92 0.68
CA CYS A 217 -2.91 -19.90 0.17
C CYS A 217 -3.64 -21.13 -0.36
N ASN A 218 -3.43 -21.41 -1.64
CA ASN A 218 -3.96 -22.57 -2.36
C ASN A 218 -2.95 -23.72 -2.27
N LEU A 219 -2.99 -24.45 -1.15
CA LEU A 219 -2.11 -25.60 -0.83
C LEU A 219 -2.60 -26.94 -1.42
#